data_AF-A0A438IH24-F1
#
_entry.id   AF-A0A438IH24-F1
#
_cell.length_a   1.000
_cell.length_b   1.000
_cell.length_c   1.000
_cell.angle_alpha   90.00
_cell.angle_beta   90.00
_cell.angle_gamma   90.00
#
_symmetry.space_group_name_H-M   'P 1'
#
loop_
_entity.id
_entity.type
_entity.pdbx_description
1 polymer ?
#
loop_
_entity_poly.entity_id
_entity_poly.type
_entity_poly.pdbx_seq_one_letter_code
_entity_poly.pdbx_strand_id
1 'polypeptide(L)'
;MTSDQADLLDFIDWTGVECLNQSTSQSLANALKQGYREDDGLHLESDADEQLLIYIPFTQVIKLHSIAIKGPEEEECIPLHKVLDCN
;
A
#
# COMPACT_ATOMS: atom_id res chain seq x y z
N MET A 1 -6.91 18.13 11.35
CA MET A 1 -7.05 16.66 11.25
C MET A 1 -8.54 16.38 11.26
N THR A 2 -9.16 16.17 10.10
CA THR A 2 -10.60 15.97 9.96
C THR A 2 -10.95 14.53 10.34
N SER A 3 -11.55 14.40 11.51
CA SER A 3 -11.84 13.17 12.24
C SER A 3 -13.08 12.44 11.71
N ASP A 4 -13.07 11.99 10.46
CA ASP A 4 -14.20 11.22 9.87
C ASP A 4 -13.77 10.11 8.91
N GLN A 5 -12.46 9.83 8.80
CA GLN A 5 -11.95 8.77 7.94
C GLN A 5 -11.53 7.57 8.78
N ALA A 6 -12.32 6.50 8.71
CA ALA A 6 -11.96 5.21 9.28
C ALA A 6 -10.89 4.52 8.41
N ASP A 7 -9.89 3.93 9.06
CA ASP A 7 -8.92 3.07 8.38
C ASP A 7 -9.66 1.83 7.84
N LEU A 8 -9.32 1.43 6.62
CA LEU A 8 -9.93 0.28 5.96
C LEU A 8 -9.16 -1.02 6.21
N LEU A 9 -8.07 -0.95 6.99
CA LEU A 9 -7.19 -2.08 7.28
C LEU A 9 -7.92 -3.33 7.79
N ASP A 10 -8.89 -3.14 8.68
CA ASP A 10 -9.65 -4.24 9.29
C ASP A 10 -10.55 -4.97 8.28
N PHE A 11 -10.81 -4.35 7.13
CA PHE A 11 -11.65 -4.93 6.08
C PHE A 11 -10.84 -5.59 4.97
N ILE A 12 -9.50 -5.52 5.00
CA ILE A 12 -8.64 -6.12 3.99
C ILE A 12 -8.68 -7.65 4.10
N ASP A 13 -8.88 -8.33 2.96
CA ASP A 13 -8.70 -9.77 2.87
C ASP A 13 -7.22 -10.10 2.62
N TRP A 14 -6.47 -10.23 3.70
CA TRP A 14 -5.03 -10.55 3.68
C TRP A 14 -4.69 -11.85 2.96
N THR A 15 -5.65 -12.76 2.77
CA THR A 15 -5.40 -14.03 2.07
C THR A 15 -5.33 -13.87 0.56
N GLY A 16 -5.99 -12.84 0.02
CA GLY A 16 -5.99 -12.50 -1.40
C GLY A 16 -5.16 -11.27 -1.75
N VAL A 17 -4.47 -10.67 -0.78
CA VAL A 17 -3.56 -9.53 -1.04
C VAL A 17 -2.38 -10.01 -1.86
N GLU A 18 -2.15 -9.35 -3.00
CA GLU A 18 -1.03 -9.66 -3.90
C GLU A 18 -0.28 -8.38 -4.26
N CYS A 19 1.03 -8.51 -4.46
CA CYS A 19 1.88 -7.44 -4.95
C CYS A 19 2.84 -7.98 -6.01
N LEU A 20 2.76 -7.41 -7.22
CA LEU A 20 3.66 -7.71 -8.31
C LEU A 20 4.80 -6.69 -8.33
N ASN A 21 5.97 -7.13 -8.80
CA ASN A 21 7.21 -6.34 -8.89
C ASN A 21 7.78 -5.86 -7.54
N GLN A 22 7.27 -6.35 -6.41
CA GLN A 22 7.90 -6.13 -5.10
C GLN A 22 9.21 -6.89 -4.96
N SER A 23 10.13 -6.32 -4.19
CA SER A 23 11.34 -6.98 -3.71
C SER A 23 11.00 -8.15 -2.79
N THR A 24 11.74 -9.26 -2.91
CA THR A 24 11.60 -10.41 -2.00
C THR A 24 11.96 -10.07 -0.55
N SER A 25 12.76 -9.02 -0.35
CA SER A 25 13.23 -8.59 0.98
C SER A 25 12.28 -7.58 1.63
N GLN A 26 11.53 -6.84 0.83
CA GLN A 26 10.73 -5.69 1.26
C GLN A 26 9.28 -5.84 0.80
N SER A 27 8.53 -6.67 1.53
CA SER A 27 7.19 -7.08 1.12
C SER A 27 6.11 -6.03 1.40
N LEU A 28 4.99 -6.13 0.69
CA LEU A 28 3.80 -5.29 0.86
C LEU A 28 3.28 -5.21 2.32
N ALA A 29 3.52 -6.25 3.12
CA ALA A 29 3.15 -6.25 4.54
C ALA A 29 3.82 -5.13 5.34
N ASN A 30 5.03 -4.71 4.95
CA ASN A 30 5.76 -3.62 5.60
C ASN A 30 5.03 -2.28 5.43
N ALA A 31 4.46 -2.04 4.24
CA ALA A 31 3.76 -0.81 3.92
C ALA A 31 2.29 -0.78 4.39
N LEU A 32 1.65 -1.94 4.51
CA LEU A 32 0.22 -2.04 4.84
C LEU A 32 -0.04 -2.29 6.32
N LYS A 33 0.70 -3.17 7.01
CA LYS A 33 0.37 -3.56 8.40
C LYS A 33 0.62 -2.41 9.38
N GLN A 34 -0.33 -2.21 10.29
CA GLN A 34 -0.14 -1.34 11.45
C GLN A 34 1.06 -1.81 12.28
N GLY A 35 1.84 -0.85 12.78
CA GLY A 35 3.11 -1.08 13.46
C GLY A 35 4.33 -1.18 12.55
N TYR A 36 4.21 -1.75 11.33
CA TYR A 36 5.32 -1.78 10.35
C TYR A 36 5.38 -0.53 9.50
N ARG A 37 4.22 -0.02 9.06
CA ARG A 37 4.13 1.22 8.25
C ARG A 37 4.59 2.50 8.96
N GLU A 38 4.81 2.42 10.27
CA GLU A 38 5.29 3.51 11.12
C GLU A 38 6.82 3.46 11.33
N ASP A 39 7.45 2.35 10.95
CA ASP A 39 8.90 2.17 10.99
C ASP A 39 9.50 2.64 9.67
N ASP A 40 10.23 3.77 9.69
CA ASP A 40 10.86 4.32 8.48
C ASP A 40 11.95 3.39 7.90
N GLY A 41 12.38 2.34 8.62
CA GLY A 41 13.27 1.30 8.12
C GLY A 41 12.56 0.16 7.38
N LEU A 42 11.22 0.10 7.41
CA LEU A 42 10.42 -0.91 6.73
C LEU A 42 9.61 -0.25 5.61
N HIS A 43 10.03 -0.45 4.36
CA HIS A 43 9.31 0.04 3.20
C HIS A 43 8.93 -1.08 2.23
N LEU A 44 8.11 -0.73 1.24
CA LEU A 44 7.87 -1.53 0.05
C LEU A 44 8.80 -1.00 -1.04
N GLU A 45 9.52 -1.91 -1.68
CA GLU A 45 10.51 -1.57 -2.71
C GLU A 45 10.25 -2.41 -3.97
N SER A 46 10.50 -1.82 -5.13
CA SER A 46 10.50 -2.53 -6.41
C SER A 46 11.89 -3.06 -6.75
N ASP A 47 12.00 -4.34 -7.12
CA ASP A 47 13.27 -5.01 -7.44
C ASP A 47 13.47 -5.26 -8.95
N ALA A 48 12.45 -4.96 -9.77
CA ALA A 48 12.45 -5.31 -11.20
C ALA A 48 12.20 -4.12 -12.13
N ASP A 49 11.17 -3.32 -11.85
CA ASP A 49 10.72 -2.21 -12.69
C ASP A 49 10.26 -1.03 -11.81
N GLU A 50 10.24 0.19 -12.36
CA GLU A 50 9.75 1.41 -11.69
C GLU A 50 8.24 1.40 -11.36
N GLN A 51 7.54 0.27 -11.56
CA GLN A 51 6.10 0.13 -11.37
C GLN A 51 5.77 -1.03 -10.44
N LEU A 52 5.14 -0.72 -9.30
CA LEU A 52 4.54 -1.67 -8.38
C LEU A 52 3.04 -1.81 -8.67
N LEU A 53 2.56 -3.06 -8.80
CA LEU A 53 1.13 -3.33 -8.87
C LEU A 53 0.68 -3.98 -7.56
N ILE A 54 -0.31 -3.36 -6.92
CA ILE A 54 -0.80 -3.76 -5.60
C ILE A 54 -2.29 -4.11 -5.73
N TYR A 55 -2.64 -5.36 -5.43
CA TYR A 55 -4.01 -5.84 -5.38
C TYR A 55 -4.44 -6.07 -3.92
N ILE A 56 -5.42 -5.28 -3.48
CA ILE A 56 -5.94 -5.33 -2.10
C ILE A 56 -7.44 -5.64 -2.17
N PRO A 57 -7.82 -6.93 -2.04
CA PRO A 57 -9.22 -7.28 -1.90
C PRO A 57 -9.74 -6.90 -0.51
N PHE A 58 -11.03 -6.59 -0.44
CA PHE A 58 -11.73 -6.34 0.81
C PHE A 58 -12.73 -7.47 1.08
N THR A 59 -12.87 -7.85 2.34
CA THR A 59 -13.80 -8.90 2.81
C THR A 59 -15.27 -8.50 2.67
N GLN A 60 -15.54 -7.22 2.42
CA GLN A 60 -16.87 -6.65 2.22
C GLN A 60 -16.81 -5.48 1.23
N VAL A 61 -17.97 -5.08 0.69
CA VAL A 61 -18.08 -3.89 -0.16
C VAL A 61 -17.80 -2.63 0.67
N ILE A 62 -16.77 -1.88 0.29
CA ILE A 62 -16.36 -0.63 0.93
C ILE A 62 -16.58 0.58 0.00
N LYS A 63 -16.77 1.76 0.58
CA LYS A 63 -16.72 3.03 -0.16
C LYS A 63 -15.37 3.68 0.08
N LEU A 64 -14.50 3.59 -0.91
CA LEU A 64 -13.16 4.18 -0.84
C LEU A 64 -13.26 5.70 -0.98
N HIS A 65 -13.03 6.43 0.11
CA HIS A 65 -13.08 7.89 0.11
C HIS A 65 -11.75 8.51 -0.35
N SER A 66 -10.63 7.97 0.12
CA SER A 66 -9.30 8.47 -0.18
C SER A 66 -8.24 7.41 0.08
N ILE A 67 -7.07 7.56 -0.56
CA ILE A 67 -5.91 6.70 -0.36
C ILE A 67 -4.71 7.58 -0.01
N ALA A 68 -4.09 7.28 1.12
CA ALA A 68 -2.83 7.89 1.53
C ALA A 68 -1.68 6.96 1.14
N ILE A 69 -0.66 7.50 0.48
CA ILE A 69 0.59 6.78 0.16
C ILE A 69 1.72 7.69 0.64
N LYS A 70 2.57 7.16 1.54
CA LYS A 70 3.77 7.83 2.04
C LYS A 70 4.97 7.10 1.45
N GLY A 71 5.91 7.85 0.89
CA GLY A 71 7.22 7.35 0.46
C GLY A 71 8.32 7.83 1.41
N PRO A 72 9.55 7.29 1.27
CA PRO A 72 10.73 7.81 1.96
C PRO A 72 11.02 9.26 1.55
N GLU A 73 11.73 10.00 2.40
CA GLU A 73 12.05 11.43 2.19
C GLU A 73 13.11 11.67 1.08
N GLU A 74 13.84 10.63 0.65
CA GLU A 74 14.92 10.76 -0.33
C GLU A 74 14.41 10.80 -1.79
N GLU A 75 15.15 11.54 -2.65
CA GLU A 75 14.79 11.96 -4.03
C GLU A 75 14.52 10.82 -5.04
N GLU A 76 14.64 9.55 -4.66
CA GLU A 76 14.31 8.39 -5.50
C GLU A 76 12.83 8.01 -5.48
N CYS A 77 11.95 8.87 -4.95
CA CYS A 77 10.52 8.71 -5.13
C CYS A 77 10.15 8.80 -6.62
N ILE A 78 10.06 7.64 -7.26
CA ILE A 78 9.41 7.45 -8.56
C ILE A 78 8.09 8.26 -8.56
N PRO A 79 7.79 9.03 -9.62
CA PRO A 79 6.53 9.74 -9.69
C PRO A 79 5.39 8.73 -9.60
N LEU A 80 4.64 8.77 -8.50
CA LEU A 80 3.53 7.86 -8.21
C LEU A 80 2.46 7.98 -9.29
N HIS A 81 2.54 7.13 -10.31
CA HIS A 81 1.50 6.97 -11.31
C HIS A 81 0.41 6.05 -10.71
N LYS A 82 -0.58 6.67 -10.05
CA LYS A 82 -1.65 5.94 -9.38
C LYS A 82 -2.75 5.60 -10.38
N VAL A 83 -2.78 4.35 -10.85
CA VAL A 83 -3.95 3.78 -11.52
C VAL A 83 -4.74 3.01 -10.47
N LEU A 84 -6.00 3.39 -10.29
CA LEU A 84 -6.91 2.77 -9.33
C LEU A 84 -8.08 2.19 -10.08
N ASP A 85 -8.05 0.87 -10.26
CA ASP A 85 -9.14 0.11 -10.85
C ASP A 85 -9.98 -0.51 -9.72
N CYS A 86 -11.15 0.08 -9.47
CA CYS A 86 -12.16 -0.47 -8.57
C CYS A 86 -13.16 -1.29 -9.39
N ASN A 87 -13.05 -2.62 -9.36
CA ASN A 87 -14.05 -3.54 -9.94
C ASN A 87 -15.23 -3.78 -9.00
#